data_AF-A0ABD0PUY6-F1
#
_entry.id   AF-A0ABD0PUY6-F1
#
_cell.length_a   1.000
_cell.length_b   1.000
_cell.length_c   1.000
_cell.angle_alpha   90.00
_cell.angle_beta   90.00
_cell.angle_gamma   90.00
#
_symmetry.space_group_name_H-M   'P 1'
#
loop_
_entity.id
_entity.type
_entity.pdbx_description
1 polymer ?
#
loop_
_entity_poly.entity_id
_entity_poly.type
_entity_poly.pdbx_seq_one_letter_code
_entity_poly.pdbx_strand_id
1 'polypeptide(L)'
;MPDEQTGLVKENYVWSVLLHRGASSEGIFLHVPESSYDRDLFTMTWGPTIAALSYVFDKSLDDNIIQKAIAGFRKCAMISAHYGFSDVFDNLIISLCKFTTLSSE
;
A
#
# COMPACT_ATOMS: atom_id res chain seq x y z
N MET A 1 8.59 -29.94 13.44
CA MET A 1 7.95 -29.83 12.10
C MET A 1 8.67 -28.77 11.27
N PRO A 2 8.64 -28.82 9.92
CA PRO A 2 9.30 -27.81 9.07
C PRO A 2 8.86 -26.36 9.37
N ASP A 3 7.60 -26.16 9.77
CA ASP A 3 7.04 -24.86 10.19
C ASP A 3 7.58 -24.33 11.53
N GLU A 4 8.17 -25.19 12.36
CA GLU A 4 8.78 -24.82 13.65
C GLU A 4 10.25 -24.39 13.51
N GLN A 5 10.83 -24.55 12.32
CA GLN A 5 12.21 -24.12 12.02
C GLN A 5 12.24 -22.66 11.57
N THR A 6 13.43 -22.05 11.56
CA THR A 6 13.64 -20.67 11.09
C THR A 6 14.61 -20.64 9.90
N GLY A 7 14.58 -19.54 9.13
CA GLY A 7 15.44 -19.36 7.96
C GLY A 7 15.08 -20.24 6.77
N LEU A 8 16.10 -20.61 5.99
CA LEU A 8 15.97 -21.19 4.64
C LEU A 8 15.07 -22.45 4.58
N VAL A 9 15.08 -23.27 5.63
CA VAL A 9 14.28 -24.50 5.65
C VAL A 9 12.79 -24.20 5.76
N LYS A 10 12.40 -23.21 6.58
CA LYS A 10 11.03 -22.74 6.67
C LYS A 10 10.58 -22.08 5.37
N GLU A 11 11.44 -21.24 4.78
CA GLU A 11 11.15 -20.55 3.52
C GLU A 11 10.88 -21.55 2.38
N ASN A 12 11.74 -22.56 2.22
CA ASN A 12 11.56 -23.62 1.22
C ASN A 12 10.28 -24.44 1.45
N TYR A 13 9.95 -24.71 2.72
CA TYR A 13 8.71 -25.39 3.07
C TYR A 13 7.47 -24.56 2.73
N VAL A 14 7.42 -23.28 3.15
CA VAL A 14 6.30 -22.38 2.86
C VAL A 14 6.14 -22.17 1.35
N TRP A 15 7.25 -22.06 0.61
CA TRP A 15 7.21 -22.00 -0.85
C TRP A 15 6.64 -23.28 -1.47
N SER A 16 7.04 -24.45 -0.98
CA SER A 16 6.49 -25.73 -1.44
C SER A 16 4.99 -25.85 -1.17
N VAL A 17 4.52 -25.39 0.01
CA VAL A 17 3.09 -25.33 0.34
C VAL A 17 2.35 -24.37 -0.59
N LEU A 18 2.92 -23.20 -0.87
CA LEU A 18 2.34 -22.22 -1.80
C LEU A 18 2.20 -22.81 -3.21
N LEU A 19 3.24 -23.48 -3.73
CA LEU A 19 3.20 -24.15 -5.03
C LEU A 19 2.12 -25.23 -5.08
N HIS A 20 1.99 -26.02 -4.02
CA HIS A 20 0.97 -27.06 -3.93
C HIS A 20 -0.45 -26.48 -3.93
N ARG A 21 -0.68 -25.38 -3.17
CA ARG A 21 -1.94 -24.64 -3.19
C ARG A 21 -2.21 -24.01 -4.55
N GLY A 22 -1.18 -23.48 -5.20
CA GLY A 22 -1.25 -22.95 -6.57
C GLY A 22 -1.57 -24.01 -7.63
N ALA A 23 -1.29 -25.29 -7.36
CA ALA A 23 -1.68 -26.40 -8.22
C ALA A 23 -3.12 -26.88 -7.96
N SER A 24 -3.77 -26.42 -6.88
CA SER A 24 -5.16 -26.72 -6.57
C SER A 24 -6.13 -25.78 -7.30
N SER A 25 -7.44 -25.99 -7.14
CA SER A 25 -8.46 -25.09 -7.68
C SER A 25 -8.36 -23.65 -7.14
N GLU A 26 -7.70 -23.43 -6.01
CA GLU A 26 -7.41 -22.08 -5.48
C GLU A 26 -6.38 -21.32 -6.33
N GLY A 27 -5.56 -22.03 -7.12
CA GLY A 27 -4.53 -21.43 -7.96
C GLY A 27 -4.99 -21.01 -9.35
N ILE A 28 -6.30 -21.05 -9.62
CA ILE A 28 -6.85 -20.63 -10.91
C ILE A 28 -6.70 -19.11 -11.04
N PHE A 29 -5.94 -18.68 -12.05
CA PHE A 29 -5.81 -17.26 -12.38
C PHE A 29 -6.94 -16.84 -13.31
N LEU A 30 -7.74 -15.86 -12.89
CA LEU A 30 -8.76 -15.26 -13.73
C LEU A 30 -8.15 -14.08 -14.47
N HIS A 31 -8.19 -14.13 -15.80
CA HIS A 31 -7.85 -12.97 -16.60
C HIS A 31 -9.05 -12.01 -16.58
N VAL A 32 -8.87 -10.85 -15.97
CA VAL A 32 -9.93 -9.85 -15.81
C VAL A 32 -9.55 -8.62 -16.64
N PRO A 33 -10.51 -7.92 -17.27
CA PRO A 33 -10.19 -6.72 -18.04
C PRO A 33 -9.36 -5.71 -17.22
N GLU A 34 -8.52 -4.95 -17.90
CA GLU A 34 -7.70 -3.91 -17.26
C GLU A 34 -8.57 -2.97 -16.43
N SER A 35 -8.05 -2.51 -15.30
CA SER A 35 -8.70 -1.61 -14.33
C SER A 35 -9.93 -2.13 -13.58
N SER A 36 -10.33 -3.40 -13.76
CA SER A 36 -11.57 -3.94 -13.18
C SER A 36 -11.63 -3.88 -11.64
N TYR A 37 -10.48 -3.90 -10.97
CA TYR A 37 -10.39 -3.89 -9.50
C TYR A 37 -9.58 -2.73 -8.93
N ASP A 38 -9.06 -1.82 -9.77
CA ASP A 38 -8.18 -0.74 -9.32
C ASP A 38 -8.86 0.13 -8.26
N ARG A 39 -10.16 0.41 -8.48
CA ARG A 39 -11.00 1.16 -7.55
C ARG A 39 -11.15 0.45 -6.21
N ASP A 40 -11.48 -0.85 -6.23
CA ASP A 40 -11.73 -1.63 -5.01
C ASP A 40 -10.43 -1.87 -4.24
N LEU A 41 -9.35 -2.22 -4.95
CA LEU A 41 -8.01 -2.36 -4.38
C LEU A 41 -7.58 -1.09 -3.69
N PHE A 42 -7.68 0.06 -4.37
CA PHE A 42 -7.31 1.34 -3.76
C PHE A 42 -8.19 1.67 -2.56
N THR A 43 -9.49 1.39 -2.62
CA THR A 43 -10.43 1.58 -1.48
C THR A 43 -9.99 0.80 -0.25
N MET A 44 -9.43 -0.40 -0.42
CA MET A 44 -8.93 -1.23 0.68
C MET A 44 -7.57 -0.77 1.21
N THR A 45 -6.72 -0.17 0.37
CA THR A 45 -5.31 0.08 0.70
C THR A 45 -4.97 1.53 0.99
N TRP A 46 -5.80 2.51 0.61
CA TRP A 46 -5.45 3.94 0.71
C TRP A 46 -5.14 4.34 2.16
N GLY A 47 -5.90 3.88 3.14
CA GLY A 47 -5.73 4.25 4.55
C GLY A 47 -4.35 3.84 5.10
N PRO A 48 -4.00 2.54 5.07
CA PRO A 48 -2.67 2.08 5.45
C PRO A 48 -1.54 2.72 4.64
N THR A 49 -1.78 3.00 3.34
CA THR A 49 -0.79 3.66 2.47
C THR A 49 -0.51 5.09 2.93
N ILE A 50 -1.54 5.90 3.17
CA ILE A 50 -1.40 7.27 3.68
C ILE A 50 -0.73 7.26 5.04
N ALA A 51 -1.07 6.33 5.94
CA ALA A 51 -0.46 6.22 7.25
C ALA A 51 1.06 5.91 7.14
N ALA A 52 1.44 4.97 6.29
CA ALA A 52 2.85 4.64 6.04
C ALA A 52 3.61 5.81 5.44
N LEU A 53 3.04 6.49 4.43
CA LEU A 53 3.64 7.68 3.82
C LEU A 53 3.81 8.81 4.84
N SER A 54 2.82 9.03 5.69
CA SER A 54 2.87 10.04 6.75
C SER A 54 3.95 9.74 7.78
N TYR A 55 4.09 8.47 8.18
CA TYR A 55 5.15 8.06 9.09
C TYR A 55 6.53 8.26 8.49
N VAL A 56 6.74 7.84 7.25
CA VAL A 56 8.02 8.00 6.54
C VAL A 56 8.34 9.48 6.36
N PHE A 57 7.35 10.30 6.02
CA PHE A 57 7.52 11.73 5.87
C PHE A 57 7.91 12.42 7.20
N ASP A 58 7.31 12.01 8.32
CA ASP A 58 7.58 12.57 9.65
C ASP A 58 8.92 12.12 10.24
N LYS A 59 9.30 10.86 10.05
CA LYS A 59 10.47 10.25 10.71
C LYS A 59 11.75 10.27 9.88
N SER A 60 11.65 10.56 8.59
CA SER A 60 12.83 10.60 7.73
C SER A 60 13.58 11.92 7.88
N LEU A 61 14.91 11.82 7.94
CA LEU A 61 15.83 12.97 7.83
C LEU A 61 16.53 13.02 6.46
N ASP A 62 16.31 12.01 5.61
CA ASP A 62 16.85 11.92 4.26
C ASP A 62 15.89 12.59 3.27
N ASP A 63 16.36 13.65 2.63
CA ASP A 63 15.62 14.41 1.60
C ASP A 63 15.14 13.52 0.45
N ASN A 64 15.91 12.51 0.04
CA ASN A 64 15.51 11.59 -1.02
C ASN A 64 14.28 10.77 -0.61
N ILE A 65 14.23 10.32 0.63
CA ILE A 65 13.12 9.56 1.19
C ILE A 65 11.89 10.45 1.36
N ILE A 66 12.08 11.69 1.83
CA ILE A 66 11.00 12.69 1.93
C ILE A 66 10.39 12.96 0.54
N GLN A 67 11.21 13.18 -0.48
CA GLN A 67 10.73 13.40 -1.85
C GLN A 67 9.95 12.18 -2.40
N LYS A 68 10.38 10.95 -2.07
CA LYS A 68 9.63 9.74 -2.42
C LYS A 68 8.28 9.68 -1.71
N ALA A 69 8.20 10.08 -0.44
CA ALA A 69 6.93 10.15 0.29
C ALA A 69 5.98 11.18 -0.32
N ILE A 70 6.48 12.39 -0.67
CA ILE A 70 5.71 13.42 -1.39
C ILE A 70 5.19 12.88 -2.73
N ALA A 71 6.04 12.20 -3.50
CA ALA A 71 5.62 11.58 -4.75
C ALA A 71 4.53 10.51 -4.53
N GLY A 72 4.61 9.76 -3.43
CA GLY A 72 3.57 8.82 -2.99
C GLY A 72 2.24 9.50 -2.74
N PHE A 73 2.22 10.59 -1.95
CA PHE A 73 1.01 11.37 -1.70
C PHE A 73 0.38 11.91 -2.99
N ARG A 74 1.21 12.39 -3.93
CA ARG A 74 0.73 12.87 -5.25
C ARG A 74 0.09 11.76 -6.07
N LYS A 75 0.64 10.54 -6.02
CA LYS A 75 0.04 9.37 -6.69
C LYS A 75 -1.31 9.01 -6.07
N CYS A 76 -1.42 8.98 -4.75
CA CYS A 76 -2.70 8.78 -4.07
C CYS A 76 -3.72 9.84 -4.49
N ALA A 77 -3.33 11.11 -4.54
CA ALA A 77 -4.20 12.20 -4.98
C ALA A 77 -4.68 12.02 -6.43
N MET A 78 -3.81 11.60 -7.35
CA MET A 78 -4.18 11.32 -8.74
C MET A 78 -5.19 10.18 -8.86
N ILE A 79 -4.98 9.07 -8.13
CA ILE A 79 -5.90 7.93 -8.13
C ILE A 79 -7.26 8.34 -7.54
N SER A 80 -7.25 9.09 -6.43
CA SER A 80 -8.47 9.61 -5.82
C SER A 80 -9.24 10.53 -6.77
N ALA A 81 -8.55 11.43 -7.48
CA ALA A 81 -9.17 12.31 -8.46
C ALA A 81 -9.74 11.52 -9.65
N HIS A 82 -9.04 10.48 -10.10
CA HIS A 82 -9.49 9.62 -11.19
C HIS A 82 -10.78 8.86 -10.87
N TYR A 83 -10.90 8.32 -9.64
CA TYR A 83 -12.06 7.55 -9.20
C TYR A 83 -13.11 8.35 -8.41
N GLY A 84 -12.92 9.66 -8.21
CA GLY A 84 -13.85 10.52 -7.48
C GLY A 84 -13.88 10.30 -5.96
N PHE A 85 -12.76 9.87 -5.36
CA PHE A 85 -12.63 9.64 -3.93
C PHE A 85 -12.34 10.93 -3.15
N SER A 86 -13.37 11.77 -2.97
CA SER A 86 -13.28 13.02 -2.21
C SER A 86 -12.80 12.80 -0.77
N ASP A 87 -13.33 11.78 -0.08
CA ASP A 87 -12.94 11.48 1.30
C ASP A 87 -11.44 11.15 1.42
N VAL A 88 -10.89 10.42 0.46
CA VAL A 88 -9.46 10.07 0.45
C VAL A 88 -8.63 11.33 0.19
N PHE A 89 -9.11 12.23 -0.68
CA PHE A 89 -8.46 13.51 -0.93
C PHE A 89 -8.42 14.38 0.34
N ASP A 90 -9.53 14.48 1.07
CA ASP A 90 -9.59 15.21 2.34
C ASP A 90 -8.62 14.63 3.38
N ASN A 91 -8.53 13.30 3.47
CA ASN A 91 -7.58 12.63 4.34
C ASN A 91 -6.11 12.89 3.97
N LEU A 92 -5.80 13.02 2.68
CA LEU A 92 -4.47 13.43 2.20
C LEU A 92 -4.15 14.86 2.65
N ILE A 93 -5.09 15.79 2.46
CA ILE A 93 -4.93 17.19 2.86
C ILE A 93 -4.74 17.30 4.37
N ILE A 94 -5.60 16.66 5.17
CA ILE A 94 -5.48 16.65 6.63
C ILE A 94 -4.12 16.07 7.06
N SER A 95 -3.66 14.99 6.43
CA SER A 95 -2.36 14.39 6.75
C SER A 95 -1.21 15.32 6.44
N LEU A 96 -1.22 16.00 5.28
CA LEU A 96 -0.16 16.94 4.90
C LEU A 96 -0.17 18.23 5.74
N CYS A 97 -1.35 18.78 6.02
CA CYS A 97 -1.51 20.01 6.80
C CYS A 97 -0.94 19.88 8.22
N LYS A 98 -1.00 18.67 8.82
CA LYS A 98 -0.38 18.37 10.12
C LYS A 98 1.13 18.63 10.11
N PHE A 99 1.80 18.46 8.97
CA PHE A 99 3.26 18.60 8.86
C PHE A 99 3.70 19.98 8.38
N THR A 100 2.89 20.67 7.59
CA THR A 100 3.25 21.98 7.04
C THR A 100 2.93 23.16 7.97
N THR A 101 2.55 22.89 9.23
CA THR A 101 2.10 23.91 10.21
C THR A 101 1.01 24.84 9.65
N LEU A 102 0.28 24.42 8.61
CA LEU A 102 -0.77 25.23 7.99
C LEU A 102 -2.05 25.26 8.84
N SER A 103 -2.15 24.33 9.81
CA SER A 103 -3.25 24.23 10.78
C SER A 103 -2.86 24.69 12.19
N SER A 104 -1.71 25.33 12.37
CA SER A 104 -1.36 25.94 13.66
C SER A 104 -2.04 27.31 13.78
N GLU A 105 -3.26 27.27 14.29
CA GLU A 105 -3.88 28.38 15.05
C GLU A 105 -4.01 27.93 16.50
#